data_AF-A0A378IP20-F1
#
_entry.id   AF-A0A378IP20-F1
#
_cell.length_a   1.000
_cell.length_b   1.000
_cell.length_c   1.000
_cell.angle_alpha   90.00
_cell.angle_beta   90.00
_cell.angle_gamma   90.00
#
_symmetry.space_group_name_H-M   'P 1'
#
loop_
_entity.id
_entity.type
_entity.pdbx_description
1 polymer ?
#
loop_
_entity_poly.entity_id
_entity_poly.type
_entity_poly.pdbx_seq_one_letter_code
_entity_poly.pdbx_strand_id
1 'polypeptide(L)'
;MSVSNECLSLLNKLVSGYQQETSDKNHTEIYSTLAELLERITSNQATLTDAKVISYLSASFVFLIRTNPRFAACCEAFFLAYQKVKPLDSLVNSQLQIKTELDSWPAVKEVSQPESPVQPYQSAFFTELQLEIARRAKHKIVETTTEAEKQSQTYSSNPC
;
A
#
# COMPACT_ATOMS: atom_id res chain seq x y z
N MET A 1 -8.62 -4.50 -20.26
CA MET A 1 -8.28 -3.07 -20.07
C MET A 1 -6.89 -2.87 -20.65
N SER A 2 -6.74 -2.04 -21.68
CA SER A 2 -5.45 -1.71 -22.30
C SER A 2 -4.77 -0.55 -21.57
N VAL A 3 -3.53 -0.23 -21.94
CA VAL A 3 -2.86 0.99 -21.49
C VAL A 3 -3.64 2.21 -22.02
N SER A 4 -3.84 3.20 -21.15
CA SER A 4 -4.49 4.46 -21.51
C SER A 4 -3.53 5.40 -22.23
N ASN A 5 -4.07 6.24 -23.12
CA ASN A 5 -3.29 7.26 -23.83
C ASN A 5 -2.66 8.26 -22.85
N GLU A 6 -3.33 8.51 -21.72
CA GLU A 6 -2.84 9.36 -20.63
C GLU A 6 -1.62 8.73 -19.95
N CYS A 7 -1.67 7.44 -19.63
CA CYS A 7 -0.52 6.72 -19.06
C CYS A 7 0.68 6.73 -20.02
N LEU A 8 0.45 6.49 -21.31
CA LEU A 8 1.48 6.58 -22.34
C LEU A 8 2.05 7.99 -22.48
N SER A 9 1.21 9.01 -22.47
CA SER A 9 1.65 10.42 -22.55
C SER A 9 2.54 10.79 -21.35
N LEU A 10 2.14 10.37 -20.15
CA LEU A 10 2.94 10.58 -18.94
C LEU A 10 4.25 9.80 -18.96
N LEU A 11 4.23 8.56 -19.48
CA LEU A 11 5.43 7.74 -19.59
C LEU A 11 6.42 8.36 -20.58
N ASN A 12 5.94 8.83 -21.73
CA ASN A 12 6.75 9.58 -22.70
C ASN A 12 7.39 10.82 -22.04
N LYS A 13 6.62 11.60 -21.27
CA LYS A 13 7.15 12.75 -20.54
C LYS A 13 8.23 12.37 -19.53
N LEU A 14 8.06 11.25 -18.83
CA LEU A 14 9.07 10.73 -17.90
C LEU A 14 10.36 10.39 -18.65
N VAL A 15 10.28 9.64 -19.76
CA VAL A 15 11.46 9.23 -20.53
C VAL A 15 12.18 10.45 -21.12
N SER A 16 11.44 11.37 -21.75
CA SER A 16 12.02 12.59 -22.32
C SER A 16 12.58 13.52 -21.24
N GLY A 17 11.95 13.61 -20.08
CA GLY A 17 12.46 14.39 -18.94
C GLY A 17 13.75 13.79 -18.39
N TYR A 18 13.79 12.46 -18.23
CA TYR A 18 14.96 11.77 -17.73
C TYR A 18 16.15 11.80 -18.70
N GLN A 19 15.88 11.84 -20.02
CA GLN A 19 16.93 11.95 -21.05
C GLN A 19 17.88 13.14 -20.83
N GLN A 20 17.38 14.23 -20.24
CA GLN A 20 18.17 15.45 -20.04
C GLN A 20 19.01 15.42 -18.74
N GLU A 21 18.79 14.42 -17.87
CA GLU A 21 19.33 14.38 -16.52
C GLU A 21 20.59 13.51 -16.41
N THR A 22 21.78 14.09 -16.61
CA THR A 22 23.07 13.37 -16.63
C THR A 22 23.71 13.17 -15.24
N SER A 23 23.05 13.64 -14.18
CA SER A 23 23.63 13.64 -12.82
C SER A 23 23.54 12.30 -12.10
N ASP A 24 22.69 11.39 -12.55
CA ASP A 24 22.54 10.06 -11.95
C ASP A 24 23.70 9.15 -12.35
N LYS A 25 24.22 8.36 -11.39
CA LYS A 25 25.36 7.45 -11.61
C LYS A 25 25.13 6.47 -12.75
N ASN A 26 23.91 5.95 -12.87
CA ASN A 26 23.56 4.92 -13.85
C ASN A 26 22.67 5.48 -14.96
N HIS A 27 22.78 6.78 -15.25
CA HIS A 27 21.90 7.48 -16.18
C HIS A 27 21.74 6.74 -17.52
N THR A 28 22.84 6.35 -18.17
CA THR A 28 22.80 5.69 -19.49
C THR A 28 22.04 4.36 -19.46
N GLU A 29 22.29 3.52 -18.45
CA GLU A 29 21.63 2.22 -18.31
C GLU A 29 20.14 2.39 -17.99
N ILE A 30 19.81 3.30 -17.08
CA ILE A 30 18.42 3.58 -16.68
C ILE A 30 17.65 4.16 -17.86
N TYR A 31 18.23 5.12 -18.59
CA TYR A 31 17.61 5.73 -19.75
C TYR A 31 17.39 4.72 -20.88
N SER A 32 18.39 3.88 -21.19
CA SER A 32 18.25 2.81 -22.20
C SER A 32 17.12 1.86 -21.83
N THR A 33 17.08 1.42 -20.56
CA THR A 33 16.03 0.52 -20.06
C THR A 33 14.64 1.17 -20.10
N LEU A 34 14.55 2.46 -19.78
CA LEU A 34 13.31 3.24 -19.85
C LEU A 34 12.80 3.39 -21.29
N ALA A 35 13.71 3.65 -22.24
CA ALA A 35 13.36 3.74 -23.65
C ALA A 35 12.87 2.39 -24.20
N GLU A 36 13.55 1.30 -23.88
CA GLU A 36 13.09 -0.06 -24.23
C GLU A 36 11.73 -0.40 -23.60
N LEU A 37 11.52 0.00 -22.33
CA LEU A 37 10.25 -0.20 -21.64
C LEU A 37 9.12 0.55 -22.37
N LEU A 38 9.35 1.81 -22.74
CA LEU A 38 8.39 2.63 -23.48
C LEU A 38 8.06 2.01 -24.85
N GLU A 39 9.07 1.55 -25.58
CA GLU A 39 8.86 0.87 -26.86
C GLU A 39 8.02 -0.40 -26.68
N ARG A 40 8.39 -1.27 -25.73
CA ARG A 40 7.65 -2.51 -25.45
C ARG A 40 6.20 -2.25 -25.05
N ILE A 41 5.95 -1.22 -24.24
CA ILE A 41 4.59 -0.83 -23.85
C ILE A 41 3.82 -0.33 -25.07
N THR A 42 4.45 0.49 -25.91
CA THR A 42 3.84 1.06 -27.12
C THR A 42 3.49 -0.02 -28.14
N SER A 43 4.32 -1.04 -28.31
CA SER A 43 4.07 -2.17 -29.21
C SER A 43 3.02 -3.15 -28.67
N ASN A 44 2.83 -3.22 -27.35
CA ASN A 44 1.98 -4.22 -26.69
C ASN A 44 0.79 -3.62 -25.92
N GLN A 45 0.32 -2.43 -26.32
CA GLN A 45 -0.73 -1.67 -25.61
C GLN A 45 -2.00 -2.48 -25.32
N ALA A 46 -2.36 -3.40 -26.23
CA ALA A 46 -3.55 -4.24 -26.09
C ALA A 46 -3.44 -5.29 -24.97
N THR A 47 -2.23 -5.65 -24.57
CA THR A 47 -1.96 -6.72 -23.56
C THR A 47 -1.57 -6.18 -22.20
N LEU A 48 -1.07 -4.94 -22.15
CA LEU A 48 -0.63 -4.30 -20.93
C LEU A 48 -1.71 -3.40 -20.35
N THR A 49 -1.63 -3.17 -19.05
CA THR A 49 -2.57 -2.31 -18.31
C THR A 49 -1.78 -1.20 -17.61
N ASP A 50 -2.43 -0.07 -17.34
CA ASP A 50 -1.82 1.03 -16.59
C ASP A 50 -1.25 0.53 -15.24
N ALA A 51 -1.97 -0.36 -14.56
CA ALA A 51 -1.53 -0.95 -13.30
C ALA A 51 -0.20 -1.71 -13.43
N LYS A 52 0.02 -2.39 -14.56
CA LYS A 52 1.28 -3.10 -14.82
C LYS A 52 2.43 -2.12 -15.05
N VAL A 53 2.20 -1.03 -15.79
CA VAL A 53 3.19 0.04 -16.00
C VAL A 53 3.57 0.69 -14.67
N ILE A 54 2.58 1.03 -13.84
CA ILE A 54 2.78 1.61 -12.51
C ILE A 54 3.55 0.62 -11.62
N SER A 55 3.23 -0.67 -11.67
CA SER A 55 3.93 -1.70 -10.91
C SER A 55 5.42 -1.78 -11.28
N TYR A 56 5.79 -1.73 -12.56
CA TYR A 56 7.19 -1.71 -12.97
C TYR A 56 7.91 -0.46 -12.48
N LEU A 57 7.32 0.72 -12.68
CA LEU A 57 7.93 1.98 -12.27
C LEU A 57 8.08 2.09 -10.75
N SER A 58 7.06 1.67 -9.99
CA SER A 58 7.08 1.74 -8.52
C SER A 58 8.11 0.80 -7.92
N ALA A 59 8.26 -0.42 -8.45
CA ALA A 59 9.31 -1.35 -8.03
C ALA A 59 10.71 -0.77 -8.28
N SER A 60 10.93 -0.22 -9.49
CA SER A 60 12.20 0.42 -9.84
C SER A 60 12.49 1.67 -9.00
N PHE A 61 11.47 2.48 -8.72
CA PHE A 61 11.57 3.65 -7.85
C PHE A 61 12.10 3.27 -6.46
N VAL A 62 11.50 2.28 -5.81
CA VAL A 62 11.92 1.83 -4.47
C VAL A 62 13.38 1.38 -4.45
N PHE A 63 13.82 0.69 -5.51
CA PHE A 63 15.20 0.20 -5.60
C PHE A 63 16.21 1.33 -5.83
N LEU A 64 15.85 2.32 -6.66
CA LEU A 64 16.80 3.33 -7.15
C LEU A 64 16.73 4.68 -6.41
N ILE A 65 15.77 4.87 -5.51
CA ILE A 65 15.51 6.17 -4.84
C ILE A 65 16.74 6.77 -4.15
N ARG A 66 17.61 5.95 -3.57
CA ARG A 66 18.79 6.42 -2.83
C ARG A 66 20.00 6.67 -3.72
N THR A 67 20.08 5.99 -4.86
CA THR A 67 21.26 5.99 -5.73
C THR A 67 21.09 6.91 -6.94
N ASN A 68 19.85 7.14 -7.38
CA ASN A 68 19.50 7.89 -8.58
C ASN A 68 18.34 8.85 -8.25
N PRO A 69 18.62 9.96 -7.55
CA PRO A 69 17.58 10.88 -7.08
C PRO A 69 16.86 11.58 -8.23
N ARG A 70 17.47 11.76 -9.41
CA ARG A 70 16.79 12.37 -10.56
C ARG A 70 15.77 11.43 -11.17
N PHE A 71 16.12 10.16 -11.34
CA PHE A 71 15.17 9.14 -11.74
C PHE A 71 13.98 9.08 -10.77
N ALA A 72 14.27 9.11 -9.46
CA ALA A 72 13.23 9.10 -8.44
C ALA A 72 12.27 10.29 -8.56
N ALA A 73 12.81 11.50 -8.77
CA ALA A 73 12.00 12.70 -8.99
C ALA A 73 11.13 12.60 -10.26
N CYS A 74 11.67 12.05 -11.35
CA CYS A 74 10.89 11.81 -12.57
C CYS A 74 9.74 10.82 -12.35
N CYS A 75 9.99 9.72 -11.62
CA CYS A 75 8.95 8.76 -11.24
C CYS A 75 7.89 9.38 -10.33
N GLU A 76 8.29 10.17 -9.33
CA GLU A 76 7.37 10.86 -8.43
C GLU A 76 6.46 11.84 -9.20
N ALA A 77 7.04 12.63 -10.11
CA ALA A 77 6.28 13.51 -10.99
C ALA A 77 5.27 12.74 -11.85
N PHE A 78 5.66 11.57 -12.38
CA PHE A 78 4.75 10.68 -13.11
C PHE A 78 3.60 10.19 -12.22
N PHE A 79 3.87 9.69 -11.01
CA PHE A 79 2.82 9.15 -10.13
C PHE A 79 1.83 10.22 -9.69
N LEU A 80 2.33 11.42 -9.33
CA LEU A 80 1.48 12.56 -8.97
C LEU A 80 0.61 13.01 -10.15
N ALA A 81 1.16 13.04 -11.36
CA ALA A 81 0.41 13.41 -12.55
C ALA A 81 -0.64 12.33 -12.91
N TYR A 82 -0.29 11.06 -12.80
CA TYR A 82 -1.20 9.95 -13.07
C TYR A 82 -2.37 9.95 -12.09
N GLN A 83 -2.12 10.16 -10.80
CA GLN A 83 -3.15 10.21 -9.76
C GLN A 83 -4.19 11.31 -10.00
N LYS A 84 -3.80 12.44 -10.62
CA LYS A 84 -4.73 13.52 -10.98
C LYS A 84 -5.71 13.13 -12.09
N VAL A 85 -5.28 12.24 -12.98
CA VAL A 85 -6.04 11.84 -14.18
C VAL A 85 -6.88 10.59 -13.91
N LYS A 86 -6.31 9.66 -13.14
CA LYS A 86 -7.00 8.48 -12.61
C LYS A 86 -6.70 8.40 -11.12
N PRO A 87 -7.60 8.91 -10.26
CA PRO A 87 -7.44 8.73 -8.82
C PRO A 87 -7.42 7.23 -8.55
N LEU A 88 -6.23 6.71 -8.23
CA LEU A 88 -6.10 5.38 -7.65
C LEU A 88 -6.88 5.41 -6.34
N ASP A 89 -7.62 4.35 -6.04
CA ASP A 89 -8.26 4.20 -4.73
C ASP A 89 -7.19 4.20 -3.64
N SER A 90 -6.94 5.38 -3.09
CA SER A 90 -5.94 5.56 -2.05
C SER A 90 -6.43 4.86 -0.81
N LEU A 91 -5.61 3.96 -0.28
CA LEU A 91 -5.84 3.31 1.02
C LEU A 91 -5.94 4.34 2.15
N VAL A 92 -5.40 5.54 1.95
CA VAL A 92 -5.44 6.63 2.94
C VAL A 92 -6.17 7.86 2.41
N ASN A 93 -6.88 8.58 3.28
CA ASN A 93 -7.45 9.88 2.95
C ASN A 93 -6.37 10.99 2.96
N SER A 94 -6.76 12.23 2.64
CA SER A 94 -5.85 13.38 2.65
C SER A 94 -5.26 13.70 4.03
N GLN A 95 -5.79 13.09 5.09
CA GLN A 95 -5.32 13.18 6.47
C GLN A 95 -4.46 11.97 6.88
N LEU A 96 -4.01 11.14 5.92
CA LEU A 96 -3.22 9.91 6.15
C LEU A 96 -3.94 8.85 6.99
N GLN A 97 -5.26 8.93 7.14
CA GLN A 97 -6.04 7.92 7.82
C GLN A 97 -6.39 6.81 6.83
N ILE A 98 -6.22 5.57 7.24
CA ILE A 98 -6.63 4.40 6.44
C ILE A 98 -8.14 4.49 6.20
N LYS A 99 -8.56 4.50 4.93
CA LYS A 99 -9.96 4.35 4.55
C LYS A 99 -10.42 2.97 5.00
N THR A 100 -11.20 2.95 6.06
CA THR A 100 -11.83 1.74 6.61
C THR A 100 -13.00 1.23 5.78
N GLU A 101 -13.44 2.00 4.78
CA GLU A 101 -14.43 1.59 3.78
C GLU A 101 -13.78 0.62 2.76
N LEU A 102 -13.42 -0.57 3.23
CA LEU A 102 -13.00 -1.71 2.40
C LEU A 102 -14.22 -2.53 1.92
N ASP A 103 -15.43 -1.98 2.05
CA ASP A 103 -16.69 -2.64 1.68
C ASP A 103 -16.89 -2.76 0.15
N SER A 104 -15.99 -2.17 -0.64
CA SER A 104 -15.98 -2.20 -2.10
C SER A 104 -14.96 -3.17 -2.70
N TRP A 105 -14.22 -3.94 -1.87
CA TRP A 105 -13.43 -5.05 -2.39
C TRP A 105 -14.40 -6.06 -3.04
N PRO A 106 -14.24 -6.44 -4.32
CA PRO A 106 -15.12 -7.44 -4.91
C PRO A 106 -15.02 -8.68 -4.05
N ALA A 107 -16.16 -9.09 -3.48
CA ALA A 107 -16.28 -10.33 -2.74
C ALA A 107 -15.59 -11.40 -3.60
N VAL A 108 -14.45 -11.88 -3.11
CA VAL A 108 -13.74 -12.97 -3.74
C VAL A 108 -14.77 -14.09 -3.77
N LYS A 109 -15.33 -14.38 -4.94
CA LYS A 109 -16.10 -15.60 -5.13
C LYS A 109 -15.16 -16.69 -4.66
N GLU A 110 -15.49 -17.31 -3.53
CA GLU A 110 -14.84 -18.52 -3.04
C GLU A 110 -14.66 -19.42 -4.24
N VAL A 111 -13.42 -19.52 -4.72
CA VAL A 111 -13.03 -20.57 -5.63
C VAL A 111 -13.18 -21.81 -4.78
N SER A 112 -14.26 -22.54 -5.02
CA SER A 112 -14.55 -23.85 -4.43
C SER A 112 -13.25 -24.62 -4.28
N GLN A 113 -12.83 -24.80 -3.02
CA GLN A 113 -11.68 -25.63 -2.67
C GLN A 113 -11.86 -27.03 -3.27
N PRO A 114 -10.80 -27.65 -3.84
CA PRO A 114 -10.75 -29.10 -3.88
C PRO A 114 -10.62 -29.60 -2.44
N GLU A 115 -11.52 -30.51 -2.05
CA GLU A 115 -11.54 -31.17 -0.75
C GLU A 115 -10.18 -31.83 -0.45
N SER A 116 -9.45 -31.31 0.54
CA SER A 116 -8.47 -32.06 1.32
C SER A 116 -8.26 -31.35 2.66
N PRO A 117 -8.20 -32.07 3.79
CA PRO A 117 -8.30 -31.47 5.11
C PRO A 117 -7.01 -30.71 5.44
N VAL A 118 -7.12 -29.39 5.50
CA VAL A 118 -6.07 -28.53 6.05
C VAL A 118 -6.03 -28.79 7.55
N GLN A 119 -5.03 -29.56 8.01
CA GLN A 119 -4.66 -29.52 9.42
C GLN A 119 -4.44 -28.04 9.79
N PRO A 120 -5.10 -27.52 10.85
CA PRO A 120 -4.90 -26.14 11.23
C PRO A 120 -3.43 -26.00 11.62
N TYR A 121 -2.70 -25.20 10.86
CA TYR A 121 -1.35 -24.78 11.19
C TYR A 121 -1.45 -23.90 12.46
N GLN A 122 -1.54 -24.53 13.62
CA GLN A 122 -1.50 -23.88 14.93
C GLN A 122 -0.05 -23.56 15.23
N SER A 123 0.48 -22.51 14.58
CA SER A 123 1.79 -21.99 14.94
C SER A 123 1.72 -21.49 16.39
N ALA A 124 2.61 -22.01 17.24
CA ALA A 124 2.66 -21.72 18.67
C ALA A 124 2.73 -20.21 18.95
N PHE A 125 3.36 -19.45 18.05
CA PHE A 125 3.40 -18.00 18.08
C PHE A 125 1.99 -17.36 18.09
N PHE A 126 1.08 -17.84 17.23
CA PHE A 126 -0.27 -17.27 17.14
C PHE A 126 -1.11 -17.61 18.38
N THR A 127 -0.91 -18.79 18.96
CA THR A 127 -1.55 -19.17 20.22
C THR A 127 -1.08 -18.29 21.37
N GLU A 128 0.23 -18.06 21.48
CA GLU A 128 0.81 -17.18 22.50
C GLU A 128 0.35 -15.72 22.32
N LEU A 129 0.32 -15.23 21.09
CA LEU A 129 -0.18 -13.90 20.77
C LEU A 129 -1.65 -13.73 21.17
N GLN A 130 -2.51 -14.70 20.86
CA GLN A 130 -3.92 -14.67 21.24
C GLN A 130 -4.10 -14.67 22.76
N LEU A 131 -3.31 -15.47 23.48
CA LEU A 131 -3.33 -15.49 24.95
C LEU A 131 -2.89 -14.15 25.55
N GLU A 132 -1.83 -13.54 25.04
CA GLU A 132 -1.35 -12.24 25.53
C GLU A 132 -2.33 -11.10 25.21
N ILE A 133 -2.96 -11.12 24.03
CA ILE A 133 -4.05 -10.19 23.68
C ILE A 133 -5.23 -10.36 24.66
N ALA A 134 -5.67 -11.59 24.92
CA ALA A 134 -6.77 -11.86 25.84
C ALA A 134 -6.43 -11.44 27.29
N ARG A 135 -5.17 -11.64 27.72
CA ARG A 135 -4.69 -11.21 29.05
C ARG A 135 -4.77 -9.70 29.21
N ARG A 136 -4.33 -8.93 28.20
CA ARG A 136 -4.39 -7.46 28.21
C ARG A 136 -5.83 -6.95 28.19
N ALA A 137 -6.70 -7.57 27.41
CA ALA A 137 -8.12 -7.23 27.38
C ALA A 137 -8.79 -7.42 28.75
N LYS A 138 -8.45 -8.51 29.47
CA LYS A 138 -8.95 -8.73 30.84
C LYS A 138 -8.42 -7.72 31.85
N HIS A 139 -7.13 -7.35 31.79
CA HIS A 139 -6.57 -6.34 32.70
C HIS A 139 -7.23 -4.96 32.55
N LYS A 140 -7.56 -4.57 31.31
CA LYS A 140 -8.23 -3.29 31.03
C LYS A 140 -9.65 -3.21 31.62
N ILE A 141 -10.32 -4.35 31.81
CA ILE A 141 -11.65 -4.45 32.42
C ILE A 141 -11.57 -4.46 33.96
N VAL A 142 -10.51 -5.05 34.54
CA VAL A 142 -10.32 -5.08 36.00
C VAL A 142 -9.94 -3.69 36.54
N GLU A 143 -9.10 -2.94 35.83
CA GLU A 143 -8.75 -1.56 36.25
C GLU A 143 -9.95 -0.61 36.23
N THR A 144 -10.83 -0.72 35.24
CA THR A 144 -12.06 0.10 35.15
C THR A 144 -13.11 -0.28 36.20
N THR A 145 -13.16 -1.54 36.65
CA THR A 145 -14.10 -1.97 37.70
C THR A 145 -13.61 -1.57 39.11
N THR A 146 -12.30 -1.62 39.34
CA THR A 146 -11.72 -1.29 40.66
C THR A 146 -11.76 0.22 40.96
N GLU A 147 -11.67 1.08 39.94
CA GLU A 147 -11.85 2.53 40.10
C GLU A 147 -13.32 2.94 40.33
N ALA A 148 -14.28 2.23 39.73
CA ALA A 148 -15.72 2.46 39.92
C ALA A 148 -16.21 2.04 41.32
N GLU A 149 -15.63 1.00 41.93
CA GLU A 149 -15.96 0.58 43.30
C GLU A 149 -15.34 1.50 44.37
N LYS A 150 -14.15 2.06 44.13
CA LYS A 150 -13.52 3.05 45.04
C LYS A 150 -14.24 4.40 45.08
N GLN A 151 -14.91 4.82 44.01
CA GLN A 151 -15.73 6.05 44.04
C GLN A 151 -17.11 5.84 44.70
N SER A 152 -17.61 4.60 44.75
CA SER A 152 -18.92 4.29 45.33
C SER A 152 -18.91 4.06 46.85
N GLN A 153 -17.73 3.77 47.44
CA GLN A 153 -17.58 3.61 48.89
C GLN A 153 -17.34 4.93 49.65
N THR A 154 -16.98 6.03 48.99
CA THR A 154 -16.76 7.34 49.65
C THR A 154 -18.05 8.11 49.93
N TYR A 155 -19.19 7.69 49.36
CA TYR A 155 -20.50 8.37 49.52
C TYR A 155 -21.45 7.72 50.53
N SER A 156 -21.03 6.69 51.29
CA SER A 156 -21.92 5.99 52.22
C SER A 156 -21.31 5.75 53.61
N SER A 157 -20.73 6.80 54.18
CA SER A 157 -20.40 6.82 55.61
C SER A 157 -20.38 8.25 56.16
N ASN A 158 -21.56 8.80 56.40
CA ASN A 158 -21.79 9.82 57.43
C ASN A 158 -23.02 9.38 58.24
N PRO A 159 -22.84 8.82 59.45
CA PRO A 159 -23.93 8.69 60.41
C PRO A 159 -24.09 10.00 61.20
N CYS A 160 -25.35 10.34 61.48
CA CYS A 160 -25.93 11.28 62.46
C CYS A 160 -25.05 12.34 63.11
#